data_AF-R7TR32-F1
#
_entry.id   AF-R7TR32-F1
#
_cell.length_a   1.000
_cell.length_b   1.000
_cell.length_c   1.000
_cell.angle_alpha   90.00
_cell.angle_beta   90.00
_cell.angle_gamma   90.00
#
_symmetry.space_group_name_H-M   'P 1'
#
loop_
_entity.id
_entity.type
_entity.pdbx_description
1 polymer ?
#
loop_
_entity_poly.entity_id
_entity_poly.type
_entity_poly.pdbx_seq_one_letter_code
_entity_poly.pdbx_strand_id
1 'polypeptide(L)'
;SSQWRQERQLRLQSSNFGRICKATERTNFDLLAQNLLNPAEFQSKPTDYGRKHEGEARRQFEAECDLVVQESGILIHADHPFLGCSPDGLIGEDELLEIKCPFSAK
;
A
#
# COMPACT_ATOMS: atom_id res chain seq x y z
N SER A 1 -7.13 -10.60 -0.96
CA SER A 1 -8.42 -11.28 -0.65
C SER A 1 -9.60 -10.37 -0.99
N SER A 2 -10.84 -10.88 -0.98
CA SER A 2 -12.06 -10.07 -1.16
C SER A 2 -12.27 -9.08 -0.01
N GLN A 3 -12.08 -9.51 1.23
CA GLN A 3 -12.20 -8.68 2.44
C GLN A 3 -11.25 -7.49 2.43
N TRP A 4 -9.97 -7.70 2.08
CA TRP A 4 -9.00 -6.62 1.97
C TRP A 4 -9.43 -5.55 0.96
N ARG A 5 -10.04 -5.93 -0.17
CA ARG A 5 -10.55 -4.96 -1.16
C ARG A 5 -11.72 -4.16 -0.60
N GLN A 6 -12.65 -4.80 0.11
CA GLN A 6 -13.81 -4.14 0.72
C GLN A 6 -13.38 -3.12 1.77
N GLU A 7 -12.49 -3.50 2.69
CA GLU A 7 -11.98 -2.60 3.73
C GLU A 7 -11.27 -1.37 3.13
N ARG A 8 -10.58 -1.55 2.00
CA ARG A 8 -9.90 -0.44 1.32
C ARG A 8 -10.83 0.57 0.67
N GLN A 9 -12.02 0.15 0.22
CA GLN A 9 -13.01 1.07 -0.37
C GLN A 9 -13.61 2.02 0.67
N LEU A 10 -13.60 1.63 1.93
CA LEU A 10 -14.15 2.44 3.03
C LEU A 10 -13.16 3.49 3.54
N ARG A 11 -11.90 3.51 3.05
CA ARG A 11 -10.78 4.21 3.71
C ARG A 11 -9.83 4.85 2.71
N LEU A 12 -9.30 6.01 3.09
CA LEU A 12 -8.19 6.67 2.41
C LEU A 12 -6.91 5.86 2.64
N GLN A 13 -6.33 5.38 1.55
CA GLN A 13 -5.15 4.51 1.57
C GLN A 13 -3.85 5.30 1.49
N SER A 14 -2.84 4.91 2.28
CA SER A 14 -1.49 5.50 2.30
C SER A 14 -0.89 5.69 0.89
N SER A 15 -1.04 4.67 0.02
CA SER A 15 -0.49 4.67 -1.35
C SER A 15 -1.02 5.80 -2.26
N ASN A 16 -2.19 6.36 -1.94
CA ASN A 16 -2.80 7.47 -2.68
C ASN A 16 -2.86 8.78 -1.88
N PHE A 17 -2.50 8.75 -0.60
CA PHE A 17 -2.65 9.88 0.32
C PHE A 17 -1.82 11.09 -0.12
N GLY A 18 -0.67 10.87 -0.78
CA GLY A 18 0.13 11.93 -1.37
C GLY A 18 -0.62 12.82 -2.37
N ARG A 19 -1.69 12.32 -3.02
CA ARG A 19 -2.56 13.13 -3.89
C ARG A 19 -3.39 14.13 -3.09
N ILE A 20 -3.81 13.76 -1.88
CA ILE A 20 -4.56 14.61 -0.96
C ILE A 20 -3.65 15.72 -0.43
N CYS A 21 -2.45 15.37 0.04
CA CYS A 21 -1.48 16.35 0.55
C CYS A 21 -1.04 17.37 -0.50
N LYS A 22 -1.08 17.00 -1.79
CA LYS A 22 -0.73 17.88 -2.92
C LYS A 22 -1.93 18.59 -3.53
N ALA A 23 -3.14 18.37 -3.03
CA ALA A 23 -4.33 19.03 -3.55
C ALA A 23 -4.25 20.53 -3.27
N THR A 24 -4.69 21.34 -4.23
CA THR A 24 -4.75 22.80 -4.13
C THR A 24 -6.16 23.26 -4.44
N GLU A 25 -6.42 24.56 -4.36
CA GLU A 25 -7.72 25.15 -4.76
C GLU A 25 -8.08 24.86 -6.22
N ARG A 26 -7.11 24.54 -7.07
CA ARG A 26 -7.33 24.16 -8.48
C ARG A 26 -7.73 22.70 -8.67
N THR A 27 -7.60 21.89 -7.62
CA THR A 27 -7.93 20.47 -7.67
C THR A 27 -9.44 20.30 -7.73
N ASN A 28 -9.93 19.50 -8.68
CA ASN A 28 -11.32 19.05 -8.67
C ASN A 28 -11.49 18.02 -7.54
N PHE A 29 -12.00 18.48 -6.39
CA PHE A 29 -12.15 17.65 -5.19
C PHE A 29 -13.19 16.55 -5.37
N ASP A 30 -14.26 16.78 -6.13
CA ASP A 30 -15.28 15.76 -6.40
C ASP A 30 -14.69 14.59 -7.17
N LEU A 31 -13.91 14.88 -8.22
CA LEU A 31 -13.22 13.86 -9.00
C LEU A 31 -12.12 13.17 -8.20
N LEU A 32 -11.40 13.90 -7.32
CA LEU A 32 -10.41 13.30 -6.43
C LEU A 32 -11.09 12.31 -5.48
N ALA A 33 -12.18 12.71 -4.82
CA ALA A 33 -12.93 11.85 -3.90
C ALA A 33 -13.49 10.60 -4.59
N GLN A 34 -14.09 10.76 -5.78
CA GLN A 34 -14.59 9.62 -6.57
C GLN A 34 -13.47 8.61 -6.90
N ASN A 35 -12.29 9.10 -7.31
CA ASN A 35 -11.15 8.23 -7.62
C ASN A 35 -10.54 7.54 -6.40
N LEU A 36 -10.61 8.17 -5.22
CA LEU A 36 -10.11 7.59 -3.97
C LEU A 36 -11.03 6.48 -3.45
N LEU A 37 -12.35 6.67 -3.56
CA LEU A 37 -13.36 5.72 -3.09
C LEU A 37 -13.56 4.54 -4.07
N ASN A 38 -13.51 4.82 -5.38
CA ASN A 38 -13.75 3.85 -6.43
C ASN A 38 -12.55 3.78 -7.39
N PRO A 39 -11.38 3.29 -6.92
CA PRO A 39 -10.24 3.13 -7.81
C PRO A 39 -10.56 2.13 -8.91
N ALA A 40 -10.28 2.52 -10.16
CA ALA A 40 -10.37 1.59 -11.29
C ALA A 40 -9.43 0.40 -11.09
N GLU A 41 -9.82 -0.78 -11.57
CA GLU A 41 -8.89 -1.90 -11.62
C GLU A 41 -7.70 -1.53 -12.51
N PHE A 42 -6.50 -1.60 -11.93
CA PHE A 42 -5.26 -1.27 -12.62
C PHE A 42 -4.39 -2.51 -12.68
N GLN A 43 -3.93 -2.82 -13.90
CA GLN A 43 -2.95 -3.87 -14.12
C GLN A 43 -1.87 -3.35 -15.08
N SER A 44 -0.62 -3.62 -14.74
CA SER A 44 0.52 -3.23 -15.55
C SER A 44 1.65 -4.24 -15.39
N LYS A 45 2.54 -4.36 -16.39
CA LYS A 45 3.71 -5.24 -16.31
C LYS A 45 4.57 -4.96 -15.07
N PRO A 46 4.83 -3.69 -14.66
CA PRO A 46 5.52 -3.42 -13.41
C PRO A 46 4.79 -3.88 -12.16
N THR A 47 3.47 -3.69 -12.09
CA THR A 47 2.66 -4.17 -10.95
C THR A 47 2.67 -5.69 -10.86
N ASP A 48 2.56 -6.38 -12.00
CA ASP A 48 2.62 -7.84 -12.06
C ASP A 48 3.99 -8.37 -11.63
N TYR A 49 5.06 -7.69 -12.06
CA TYR A 49 6.42 -7.99 -11.64
C TYR A 49 6.61 -7.80 -10.14
N GLY A 50 6.13 -6.68 -9.59
CA GLY A 50 6.12 -6.40 -8.15
C GLY A 50 5.49 -7.54 -7.36
N ARG A 51 4.23 -7.87 -7.67
CA ARG A 51 3.48 -8.95 -6.99
C ARG A 51 4.19 -10.30 -7.04
N LYS A 52 4.94 -10.59 -8.11
CA LYS A 52 5.65 -11.86 -8.27
C LYS A 52 6.92 -11.93 -7.41
N HIS A 53 7.64 -10.83 -7.25
CA HIS A 53 8.98 -10.83 -6.61
C HIS A 53 8.97 -10.28 -5.19
N GLU A 54 7.89 -9.65 -4.74
CA GLU A 54 7.76 -9.09 -3.39
C GLU A 54 8.11 -10.12 -2.29
N GLY A 55 7.59 -11.35 -2.39
CA GLY A 55 7.90 -12.40 -1.43
C GLY A 55 9.36 -12.88 -1.46
N GLU A 56 10.04 -12.79 -2.61
CA GLU A 56 11.48 -13.09 -2.71
C GLU A 56 12.31 -11.96 -2.09
N ALA A 57 11.98 -10.72 -2.41
CA ALA A 57 12.63 -9.54 -1.84
C ALA A 57 12.48 -9.50 -0.31
N ARG A 58 11.31 -9.88 0.23
CA ARG A 58 11.10 -10.00 1.67
C ARG A 58 12.05 -11.01 2.31
N ARG A 59 12.17 -12.22 1.74
CA ARG A 59 13.08 -13.26 2.25
C ARG A 59 14.55 -12.84 2.20
N GLN A 60 14.95 -12.12 1.16
CA GLN A 60 16.29 -11.56 1.04
C GLN A 60 16.54 -10.52 2.14
N PHE A 61 15.60 -9.59 2.34
CA PHE A 61 15.66 -8.61 3.42
C PHE A 61 15.76 -9.27 4.81
N GLU A 62 14.93 -10.28 5.09
CA GLU A 62 14.97 -11.05 6.35
C GLU A 62 16.36 -11.66 6.59
N ALA A 63 16.95 -12.27 5.56
CA ALA A 63 18.26 -12.92 5.64
C ALA A 63 19.43 -11.92 5.77
N GLU A 64 19.35 -10.77 5.10
CA GLU A 64 20.41 -9.75 5.13
C GLU A 64 20.41 -8.96 6.44
N CYS A 65 19.22 -8.68 6.99
CA CYS A 65 19.07 -7.88 8.20
C CYS A 65 19.00 -8.70 9.48
N ASP A 66 18.91 -10.04 9.39
CA ASP A 66 18.65 -10.94 10.53
C ASP A 66 17.40 -10.52 11.32
N LEU A 67 16.34 -10.17 10.58
CA LEU A 67 15.04 -9.73 11.11
C LEU A 67 13.93 -10.66 10.64
N VAL A 68 12.88 -10.77 11.45
CA VAL A 68 11.66 -11.51 11.10
C VAL A 68 10.60 -10.53 10.64
N VAL A 69 10.08 -10.71 9.42
CA VAL A 69 9.03 -9.87 8.85
C VAL A 69 7.70 -10.61 8.93
N GLN A 70 6.72 -10.01 9.60
CA GLN A 70 5.35 -10.51 9.64
C GLN A 70 4.56 -10.00 8.44
N GLU A 71 3.81 -10.88 7.78
CA GLU A 71 2.90 -10.45 6.72
C GLU A 71 1.81 -9.54 7.29
N SER A 72 1.52 -8.43 6.61
CA SER A 72 0.49 -7.49 7.02
C SER A 72 -0.78 -7.62 6.19
N GLY A 73 -1.92 -7.40 6.84
CA GLY A 73 -3.18 -7.10 6.20
C GLY A 73 -3.36 -5.59 5.98
N ILE A 74 -4.62 -5.16 5.99
CA ILE A 74 -4.93 -3.74 6.14
C ILE A 74 -4.86 -3.36 7.63
N LEU A 75 -4.12 -2.30 7.93
CA LEU A 75 -4.10 -1.66 9.24
C LEU A 75 -5.01 -0.43 9.19
N ILE A 76 -5.86 -0.28 10.21
CA ILE A 76 -6.84 0.79 10.33
C ILE A 76 -6.42 1.68 11.49
N HIS A 77 -6.41 2.99 11.28
CA HIS A 77 -6.08 3.92 12.36
C HIS A 77 -7.18 3.90 13.43
N ALA A 78 -6.81 3.66 14.69
CA ALA A 78 -7.75 3.47 15.80
C ALA A 78 -8.69 4.69 15.99
N ASP A 79 -8.12 5.90 16.07
CA ASP A 79 -8.90 7.13 16.27
C ASP A 79 -9.51 7.71 14.99
N HIS A 80 -9.03 7.25 13.82
CA HIS A 80 -9.41 7.79 12.52
C HIS A 80 -9.71 6.65 11.54
N PRO A 81 -10.81 5.89 11.71
CA PRO A 81 -11.06 4.66 10.93
C PRO A 81 -11.25 4.85 9.43
N PHE A 82 -11.35 6.10 8.96
CA PHE A 82 -11.33 6.44 7.54
C PHE A 82 -9.92 6.43 6.94
N LEU A 83 -8.86 6.26 7.75
CA LEU A 83 -7.48 6.09 7.32
C LEU A 83 -7.08 4.61 7.40
N GLY A 84 -6.37 4.14 6.38
CA GLY A 84 -5.80 2.81 6.37
C GLY A 84 -4.50 2.70 5.56
N CYS A 85 -3.70 1.70 5.89
CA CYS A 85 -2.52 1.32 5.13
C CYS A 85 -2.45 -0.21 5.00
N SER A 86 -1.63 -0.69 4.06
CA SER A 86 -1.34 -2.12 3.94
C SER A 86 0.16 -2.23 3.67
N PRO A 87 1.00 -2.15 4.73
CA PRO A 87 2.43 -2.35 4.61
C PRO A 87 2.74 -3.72 3.99
N ASP A 88 3.90 -3.86 3.35
CA ASP A 88 4.33 -5.15 2.79
C ASP A 88 4.83 -6.11 3.89
N GLY A 89 5.19 -5.55 5.05
CA GLY A 89 5.48 -6.31 6.27
C GLY A 89 5.58 -5.46 7.53
N LEU A 90 5.51 -6.12 8.69
CA LEU A 90 5.70 -5.53 10.02
C LEU A 90 6.94 -6.16 10.66
N ILE A 91 7.73 -5.34 11.35
CA ILE A 91 8.96 -5.76 12.02
C ILE A 91 8.88 -5.30 13.48
N GLY A 92 9.03 -6.24 14.40
CA GLY A 92 8.93 -5.95 15.83
C GLY A 92 7.60 -5.28 16.18
N GLU A 93 7.67 -4.22 17.00
CA GLU A 93 6.49 -3.48 17.47
C GLU A 93 6.23 -2.16 16.70
N ASP A 94 7.30 -1.51 16.22
CA ASP A 94 7.24 -0.11 15.75
C ASP A 94 7.71 0.09 14.30
N GLU A 95 8.17 -0.96 13.61
CA GLU A 95 8.76 -0.85 12.28
C GLU A 95 7.88 -1.46 11.19
N LEU A 96 7.92 -0.82 10.02
CA LEU A 96 7.16 -1.21 8.84
C LEU A 96 8.10 -1.45 7.67
N LEU A 97 7.76 -2.41 6.83
CA LEU A 97 8.46 -2.70 5.58
C LEU A 97 7.59 -2.31 4.39
N GLU A 98 8.18 -1.55 3.46
CA GLU A 98 7.63 -1.24 2.15
C GLU A 98 8.63 -1.69 1.08
N ILE A 99 8.24 -2.67 0.28
CA ILE A 99 9.05 -3.31 -0.75
C ILE A 99 8.73 -2.67 -2.10
N LYS A 100 9.76 -2.48 -2.91
CA LYS A 100 9.64 -2.04 -4.31
C LYS A 100 10.48 -2.95 -5.18
N CYS A 101 9.84 -3.63 -6.13
CA CYS A 101 10.52 -4.40 -7.17
C CYS A 101 10.37 -3.68 -8.52
N PRO A 102 11.30 -2.79 -8.89
CA PRO A 102 11.21 -2.02 -10.12
C PRO A 102 11.46 -2.90 -11.35
N PHE A 103 10.48 -2.97 -12.26
CA PHE A 103 10.59 -3.76 -13.49
C PHE A 103 11.74 -3.37 -14.42
N SER A 104 12.21 -2.12 -14.35
CA SER A 104 13.33 -1.61 -15.14
C SER A 104 14.70 -2.08 -14.65
N ALA A 105 14.82 -2.52 -13.40
CA ALA A 105 16.07 -3.01 -12.80
C ALA A 105 16.04 -4.54 -12.61
N LYS A 106 15.23 -5.23 -13.43
CA LYS A 106 15.17 -6.69 -13.51
C LYS A 106 16.50 -7.30 -13.97
#